data_AF-A0A7C2IZU3-F1
#
_entry.id   AF-A0A7C2IZU3-F1
#
_cell.length_a   1.000
_cell.length_b   1.000
_cell.length_c   1.000
_cell.angle_alpha   90.00
_cell.angle_beta   90.00
_cell.angle_gamma   90.00
#
_symmetry.space_group_name_H-M   'P 1'
#
loop_
_entity.id
_entity.type
_entity.pdbx_description
1 polymer ?
#
loop_
_entity_poly.entity_id
_entity_poly.type
_entity_poly.pdbx_seq_one_letter_code
_entity_poly.pdbx_strand_id
1 'polypeptide(L)'
;MTRRGTLLALCALTAGAAPTVEPLDIGSRLELFVDDYLIEELAGDARLELQKPVAREVVLVTDRPWEGNTCAYYTLFRDGDRFRMYYRGSHFDEAAGKAAHREVVCYAESRDGIRWERPELGLVEFEGSRRNNIVWDGAGAHNFTPFRD
;
A
#
# COMPACT_ATOMS: atom_id res chain seq x y z
N MET A 1 -79.91 12.03 3.90
CA MET A 1 -79.49 10.76 4.51
C MET A 1 -78.99 9.85 3.40
N THR A 2 -77.68 9.72 3.24
CA THR A 2 -77.08 8.82 2.24
C THR A 2 -75.75 8.34 2.83
N ARG A 3 -75.74 7.12 3.35
CA ARG A 3 -74.56 6.47 3.93
C ARG A 3 -73.63 6.03 2.79
N ARG A 4 -72.42 6.58 2.73
CA ARG A 4 -71.32 6.00 1.94
C ARG A 4 -70.60 4.98 2.83
N GLY A 5 -70.67 3.71 2.46
CA GLY A 5 -69.91 2.63 3.09
C GLY A 5 -68.48 2.60 2.54
N THR A 6 -67.51 2.61 3.44
CA THR A 6 -66.09 2.43 3.12
C THR A 6 -65.80 0.93 3.10
N LEU A 7 -65.39 0.38 1.95
CA LEU A 7 -64.79 -0.95 1.88
C LEU A 7 -63.30 -0.85 2.21
N LEU A 8 -62.87 -1.50 3.29
CA LEU A 8 -61.45 -1.81 3.53
C LEU A 8 -61.10 -3.07 2.74
N ALA A 9 -60.21 -2.96 1.75
CA ALA A 9 -59.58 -4.11 1.13
C ALA A 9 -58.34 -4.49 1.95
N LEU A 10 -58.39 -5.66 2.61
CA LEU A 10 -57.26 -6.23 3.34
C LEU A 10 -56.39 -6.98 2.32
N CYS A 11 -55.32 -6.35 1.81
CA CYS A 11 -54.30 -7.04 1.04
C CYS A 11 -53.48 -7.92 1.99
N ALA A 12 -53.71 -9.24 1.97
CA ALA A 12 -52.81 -10.19 2.59
C ALA A 12 -51.51 -10.24 1.77
N LEU A 13 -50.44 -9.61 2.26
CA LEU A 13 -49.10 -9.86 1.74
C LEU A 13 -48.71 -11.29 2.14
N THR A 14 -48.77 -12.21 1.20
CA THR A 14 -48.06 -13.49 1.34
C THR A 14 -46.56 -13.18 1.33
N ALA A 15 -45.91 -13.28 2.48
CA ALA A 15 -44.46 -13.27 2.57
C ALA A 15 -43.95 -14.50 1.80
N GLY A 16 -43.53 -14.30 0.55
CA GLY A 16 -42.82 -15.32 -0.20
C GLY A 16 -41.51 -15.60 0.52
N ALA A 17 -41.24 -16.86 0.84
CA ALA A 17 -39.93 -17.28 1.33
C ALA A 17 -38.87 -16.82 0.32
N ALA A 18 -37.87 -16.06 0.78
CA ALA A 18 -36.73 -15.71 -0.05
C ALA A 18 -36.05 -17.02 -0.51
N PRO A 19 -35.59 -17.11 -1.77
CA PRO A 19 -34.84 -18.28 -2.21
C PRO A 19 -33.62 -18.46 -1.31
N THR A 20 -33.51 -19.63 -0.69
CA THR A 20 -32.30 -20.05 0.02
C THR A 20 -31.20 -20.30 -1.01
N VAL A 21 -30.21 -19.42 -1.06
CA VAL A 21 -28.99 -19.62 -1.84
C VAL A 21 -28.11 -20.59 -1.05
N GLU A 22 -27.76 -21.75 -1.62
CA GLU A 22 -26.82 -22.66 -0.99
C GLU A 22 -25.40 -22.05 -1.02
N PRO A 23 -24.62 -22.12 0.08
CA PRO A 23 -23.25 -21.65 0.09
C PRO A 23 -22.41 -22.35 -0.98
N LEU A 24 -21.55 -21.59 -1.68
CA LEU A 24 -20.64 -22.18 -2.66
C LEU A 24 -19.55 -23.01 -1.96
N ASP A 25 -19.37 -24.24 -2.42
CA ASP A 25 -18.24 -25.08 -2.00
C ASP A 25 -16.93 -24.62 -2.68
N ILE A 26 -16.10 -23.92 -1.91
CA ILE A 26 -14.77 -23.47 -2.33
C ILE A 26 -13.65 -24.44 -1.92
N GLY A 27 -13.93 -25.42 -1.06
CA GLY A 27 -12.93 -26.33 -0.50
C GLY A 27 -11.69 -25.61 0.06
N SER A 28 -10.50 -25.99 -0.44
CA SER A 28 -9.22 -25.38 -0.08
C SER A 28 -8.61 -24.53 -1.22
N ARG A 29 -9.43 -24.11 -2.18
CA ARG A 29 -8.94 -23.34 -3.33
C ARG A 29 -8.55 -21.94 -2.87
N LEU A 30 -7.47 -21.40 -3.45
CA LEU A 30 -7.17 -19.98 -3.34
C LEU A 30 -8.06 -19.23 -4.32
N GLU A 31 -8.86 -18.31 -3.78
CA GLU A 31 -9.78 -17.48 -4.55
C GLU A 31 -9.29 -16.04 -4.57
N LEU A 32 -9.45 -15.36 -5.71
CA LEU A 32 -9.18 -13.94 -5.83
C LEU A 32 -10.38 -13.15 -5.29
N PHE A 33 -10.13 -12.22 -4.36
CA PHE A 33 -11.17 -11.36 -3.83
C PHE A 33 -11.31 -10.07 -4.66
N VAL A 34 -11.82 -10.21 -5.88
CA VAL A 34 -11.87 -9.14 -6.90
C VAL A 34 -13.28 -8.76 -7.36
N ASP A 35 -14.28 -9.55 -7.00
CA ASP A 35 -15.68 -9.38 -7.37
C ASP A 35 -16.62 -9.82 -6.22
N ASP A 36 -17.93 -9.78 -6.48
CA ASP A 36 -18.98 -10.12 -5.52
C ASP A 36 -19.42 -11.58 -5.54
N TYR A 37 -18.79 -12.44 -6.36
CA TYR A 37 -19.24 -13.82 -6.58
C TYR A 37 -19.25 -14.67 -5.30
N LEU A 38 -18.27 -14.45 -4.42
CA LEU A 38 -18.13 -15.16 -3.14
C LEU A 38 -18.72 -14.40 -1.96
N ILE A 39 -19.40 -13.27 -2.20
CA ILE A 39 -19.93 -12.42 -1.14
C ILE A 39 -21.43 -12.65 -0.98
N GLU A 40 -21.83 -13.23 0.16
CA GLU A 40 -23.24 -13.40 0.51
C GLU A 40 -23.93 -12.07 0.80
N GLU A 41 -23.29 -11.19 1.57
CA GLU A 41 -23.82 -9.87 1.90
C GLU A 41 -22.71 -8.82 2.07
N LEU A 42 -22.91 -7.64 1.48
CA LEU A 42 -22.22 -6.39 1.83
C LEU A 42 -23.25 -5.42 2.41
N ALA A 43 -23.07 -5.04 3.67
CA ALA A 43 -23.99 -4.17 4.38
C ALA A 43 -23.31 -2.92 4.95
N GLY A 44 -24.11 -1.90 5.25
CA GLY A 44 -23.63 -0.62 5.74
C GLY A 44 -22.75 0.09 4.70
N ASP A 45 -21.55 0.52 5.13
CA ASP A 45 -20.61 1.28 4.29
C ASP A 45 -19.58 0.38 3.56
N ALA A 46 -19.71 -0.95 3.66
CA ALA A 46 -18.81 -1.90 3.04
C ALA A 46 -18.94 -1.90 1.51
N ARG A 47 -17.82 -1.85 0.79
CA ARG A 47 -17.78 -1.85 -0.68
C ARG A 47 -16.50 -2.47 -1.22
N LEU A 48 -16.59 -3.12 -2.37
CA LEU A 48 -15.45 -3.48 -3.18
C LEU A 48 -15.02 -2.27 -4.00
N GLU A 49 -13.80 -1.80 -3.81
CA GLU A 49 -13.29 -0.61 -4.47
C GLU A 49 -11.92 -0.88 -5.08
N LEU A 50 -11.87 -0.93 -6.42
CA LEU A 50 -10.60 -0.92 -7.14
C LEU A 50 -10.00 0.48 -7.08
N GLN A 51 -8.94 0.64 -6.29
CA GLN A 51 -8.20 1.89 -6.20
C GLN A 51 -7.54 2.20 -7.56
N LYS A 52 -7.82 3.39 -8.10
CA LYS A 52 -7.17 3.89 -9.33
C LYS A 52 -6.03 4.83 -8.93
N PRO A 53 -4.76 4.45 -9.18
CA PRO A 53 -3.65 5.34 -8.89
C PRO A 53 -3.79 6.61 -9.72
N VAL A 54 -3.65 7.76 -9.07
CA VAL A 54 -3.62 9.06 -9.74
C VAL A 54 -2.19 9.55 -9.70
N ALA A 55 -1.64 9.92 -10.86
CA ALA A 55 -0.33 10.54 -10.92
C ALA A 55 -0.31 11.83 -10.07
N ARG A 56 0.77 12.00 -9.32
CA ARG A 56 1.02 13.13 -8.42
C ARG A 56 2.43 13.67 -8.66
N GLU A 57 2.79 14.68 -7.90
CA GLU A 57 4.12 15.27 -7.89
C GLU A 57 5.22 14.24 -7.60
N VAL A 58 6.44 14.54 -8.08
CA VAL A 58 7.62 13.78 -7.71
C VAL A 58 8.00 14.15 -6.27
N VAL A 59 7.84 13.19 -5.36
CA VAL A 59 8.11 13.38 -3.92
C VAL A 59 9.55 13.05 -3.53
N LEU A 60 10.27 12.31 -4.37
CA LEU A 60 11.65 11.91 -4.14
C LEU A 60 12.39 11.77 -5.49
N VAL A 61 13.54 12.42 -5.61
CA VAL A 61 14.49 12.22 -6.71
C VAL A 61 15.74 11.61 -6.12
N THR A 62 16.19 10.47 -6.65
CA THR A 62 17.34 9.72 -6.14
C THR A 62 18.66 10.23 -6.73
N ASP A 63 19.16 11.33 -6.16
CA ASP A 63 20.27 12.15 -6.67
C ASP A 63 21.49 12.19 -5.74
N ARG A 64 21.50 11.44 -4.64
CA ARG A 64 22.65 11.36 -3.73
C ARG A 64 23.73 10.39 -4.23
N PRO A 65 25.00 10.55 -3.83
CA PRO A 65 26.09 9.68 -4.28
C PRO A 65 25.90 8.18 -4.00
N TRP A 66 25.18 7.86 -2.91
CA TRP A 66 24.83 6.48 -2.53
C TRP A 66 23.47 6.02 -3.07
N GLU A 67 22.81 6.86 -3.87
CA GLU A 67 21.60 6.57 -4.61
C GLU A 67 21.95 6.42 -6.12
N GLY A 68 20.93 6.25 -6.97
CA GLY A 68 21.14 6.14 -8.41
C GLY A 68 19.91 5.65 -9.17
N ASN A 69 20.15 5.23 -10.42
CA ASN A 69 19.13 4.84 -11.40
C ASN A 69 18.42 3.50 -11.09
N THR A 70 18.87 2.76 -10.08
CA THR A 70 18.29 1.45 -9.71
C THR A 70 17.80 1.40 -8.26
N CYS A 71 17.55 2.55 -7.65
CA CYS A 71 16.91 2.61 -6.33
C CYS A 71 15.50 2.00 -6.39
N ALA A 72 15.16 1.17 -5.39
CA ALA A 72 13.94 0.37 -5.39
C ALA A 72 13.53 -0.05 -3.97
N TYR A 73 12.48 -0.89 -3.87
CA TYR A 73 12.04 -1.54 -2.63
C TYR A 73 11.69 -0.55 -1.50
N TYR A 74 11.00 0.52 -1.88
CA TYR A 74 10.52 1.53 -0.97
C TYR A 74 9.48 0.93 -0.02
N THR A 75 9.81 0.89 1.27
CA THR A 75 8.90 0.53 2.35
C THR A 75 8.52 1.79 3.11
N LEU A 76 7.23 2.11 3.15
CA LEU A 76 6.71 3.32 3.78
C LEU A 76 5.68 2.97 4.85
N PHE A 77 5.79 3.58 6.01
CA PHE A 77 4.78 3.48 7.06
C PHE A 77 4.77 4.73 7.93
N ARG A 78 3.64 4.96 8.60
CA ARG A 78 3.51 6.04 9.58
C ARG A 78 4.00 5.55 10.94
N ASP A 79 4.86 6.33 11.56
CA ASP A 79 5.32 6.17 12.94
C ASP A 79 5.13 7.47 13.73
N GLY A 80 4.04 7.52 14.50
CA GLY A 80 3.66 8.70 15.28
C GLY A 80 3.30 9.90 14.37
N ASP A 81 4.04 10.99 14.54
CA ASP A 81 3.90 12.24 13.79
C ASP A 81 4.72 12.26 12.48
N ARG A 82 5.36 11.15 12.13
CA ARG A 82 6.21 11.03 10.93
C ARG A 82 5.78 9.87 10.04
N PHE A 83 6.02 10.03 8.76
CA PHE A 83 6.15 8.95 7.80
C PHE A 83 7.62 8.60 7.67
N ARG A 84 7.91 7.31 7.66
CA ARG A 84 9.24 6.75 7.47
C ARG A 84 9.28 6.03 6.14
N MET A 85 10.36 6.21 5.40
CA MET A 85 10.65 5.51 4.15
C MET A 85 12.01 4.84 4.27
N TYR A 86 12.05 3.55 3.97
CA TYR A 86 13.28 2.79 3.83
C TYR A 86 13.36 2.30 2.39
N TYR A 87 14.52 2.43 1.76
CA TYR A 87 14.66 2.12 0.33
C TYR A 87 16.08 1.69 0.00
N ARG A 88 16.23 0.96 -1.10
CA ARG A 88 17.54 0.59 -1.62
C ARG A 88 18.18 1.79 -2.33
N GLY A 89 19.39 2.17 -1.92
CA GLY A 89 20.33 2.97 -2.69
C GLY A 89 21.14 2.07 -3.63
N SER A 90 21.07 2.35 -4.94
CA SER A 90 21.77 1.56 -5.98
C SER A 90 21.93 2.35 -7.27
N HIS A 91 23.09 2.16 -7.93
CA HIS A 91 23.40 2.73 -9.23
C HIS A 91 24.04 1.67 -10.15
N PHE A 92 23.55 1.57 -11.38
CA PHE A 92 24.10 0.73 -12.43
C PHE A 92 24.77 1.60 -13.50
N ASP A 93 26.06 1.39 -13.72
CA ASP A 93 26.83 2.00 -14.79
C ASP A 93 26.65 1.17 -16.07
N GLU A 94 25.85 1.70 -17.00
CA GLU A 94 25.56 1.02 -18.27
C GLU A 94 26.79 0.89 -19.18
N ALA A 95 27.71 1.85 -19.15
CA ALA A 95 28.91 1.82 -19.97
C ALA A 95 29.90 0.77 -19.47
N ALA A 96 30.02 0.63 -18.15
CA ALA A 96 30.86 -0.39 -17.52
C ALA A 96 30.16 -1.76 -17.38
N GLY A 97 28.84 -1.83 -17.58
CA GLY A 97 28.04 -3.05 -17.46
C GLY A 97 28.01 -3.63 -16.04
N LYS A 98 28.10 -2.79 -15.01
CA LYS A 98 28.18 -3.23 -13.60
C LYS A 98 27.58 -2.21 -12.63
N ALA A 99 27.33 -2.64 -11.39
CA ALA A 99 26.99 -1.72 -10.31
C ALA A 99 28.14 -0.72 -10.07
N ALA A 100 27.82 0.56 -9.90
CA ALA A 100 28.81 1.59 -9.62
C ALA A 100 29.29 1.57 -8.16
N HIS A 101 28.45 1.08 -7.24
CA HIS A 101 28.78 0.88 -5.84
C HIS A 101 27.97 -0.28 -5.24
N ARG A 102 28.32 -0.71 -4.02
CA ARG A 102 27.54 -1.71 -3.25
C ARG A 102 26.14 -1.19 -2.95
N GLU A 103 25.14 -2.06 -2.94
CA GLU A 103 23.78 -1.69 -2.53
C GLU A 103 23.74 -1.32 -1.04
N VAL A 104 22.95 -0.30 -0.70
CA VAL A 104 22.77 0.18 0.66
C VAL A 104 21.29 0.39 0.97
N VAL A 105 20.93 0.41 2.25
CA VAL A 105 19.59 0.75 2.73
C VAL A 105 19.62 2.19 3.24
N CYS A 106 18.76 3.01 2.67
CA CYS A 106 18.62 4.42 2.98
C CYS A 106 17.33 4.68 3.77
N TYR A 107 17.32 5.78 4.52
CA TYR A 107 16.18 6.24 5.31
C TYR A 107 15.77 7.67 4.93
N ALA A 108 14.48 7.90 4.72
CA ALA A 108 13.94 9.25 4.59
C ALA A 108 12.73 9.41 5.50
N GLU A 109 12.43 10.65 5.88
CA GLU A 109 11.30 10.97 6.75
C GLU A 109 10.49 12.16 6.27
N SER A 110 9.20 12.16 6.61
CA SER A 110 8.26 13.20 6.21
C SER A 110 7.22 13.44 7.30
N ARG A 111 6.65 14.65 7.37
CA ARG A 111 5.49 14.95 8.23
C ARG A 111 4.16 14.92 7.49
N ASP A 112 4.19 15.09 6.16
CA ASP A 112 3.03 15.19 5.30
C ASP A 112 2.92 14.05 4.27
N GLY A 113 3.95 13.19 4.18
CA GLY A 113 4.05 12.10 3.20
C GLY A 113 4.45 12.57 1.79
N ILE A 114 4.66 13.87 1.61
CA ILE A 114 4.90 14.50 0.31
C ILE A 114 6.32 15.09 0.25
N ARG A 115 6.74 15.79 1.29
CA ARG A 115 8.08 16.38 1.41
C ARG A 115 8.96 15.47 2.25
N TRP A 116 10.03 14.98 1.65
CA TRP A 116 10.92 14.01 2.28
C TRP A 116 12.29 14.62 2.59
N GLU A 117 12.72 14.42 3.83
CA GLU A 117 14.04 14.79 4.32
C GLU A 117 14.92 13.54 4.45
N ARG A 118 16.20 13.70 4.13
CA ARG A 118 17.24 12.68 4.28
C ARG A 118 18.20 13.12 5.39
N PRO A 119 17.97 12.72 6.65
CA PRO A 119 18.82 13.17 7.74
C PRO A 119 20.24 12.62 7.60
N GLU A 120 21.25 13.39 8.01
CA GLU A 120 22.62 12.90 8.15
C GLU A 120 22.69 12.02 9.42
N LEU A 121 22.67 10.69 9.25
CA LEU A 121 22.58 9.73 10.34
C LEU A 121 23.92 9.40 11.00
N GLY A 122 25.04 9.53 10.28
CA GLY A 122 26.37 9.24 10.82
C GLY A 122 26.69 7.76 11.03
N LEU A 123 25.87 6.84 10.48
CA LEU A 123 25.93 5.41 10.78
C LEU A 123 26.89 4.63 9.88
N VAL A 124 26.76 4.78 8.56
CA VAL A 124 27.52 4.03 7.55
C VAL A 124 28.44 4.96 6.78
N GLU A 125 29.67 4.52 6.51
CA GLU A 125 30.62 5.25 5.68
C GLU A 125 30.35 5.02 4.19
N PHE A 126 30.34 6.10 3.41
CA PHE A 126 30.26 6.08 1.97
C PHE A 126 31.21 7.13 1.41
N GLU A 127 32.14 6.72 0.55
CA GLU A 127 33.16 7.59 -0.07
C GLU A 127 33.90 8.49 0.95
N GLY A 128 34.30 7.92 2.08
CA GLY A 128 35.07 8.63 3.12
C GLY A 128 34.25 9.58 3.99
N SER A 129 32.92 9.58 3.90
CA SER A 129 32.02 10.40 4.72
C SER A 129 30.88 9.57 5.33
N ARG A 130 30.44 9.97 6.53
CA ARG A 130 29.21 9.43 7.16
C ARG A 130 28.03 10.40 7.11
N ARG A 131 28.18 11.51 6.38
CA ARG A 131 27.12 12.51 6.17
C ARG A 131 26.15 12.02 5.10
N ASN A 132 25.36 11.02 5.47
CA ASN A 132 24.39 10.36 4.61
C ASN A 132 23.22 9.81 5.44
N ASN A 133 22.20 9.32 4.76
CA ASN A 133 21.01 8.72 5.36
C ASN A 133 21.01 7.18 5.28
N ILE A 134 22.19 6.55 5.22
CA ILE A 134 22.31 5.10 5.11
C ILE A 134 22.18 4.48 6.51
N VAL A 135 21.32 3.46 6.62
CA VAL A 135 21.09 2.70 7.87
C VAL A 135 21.73 1.32 7.85
N TRP A 136 22.02 0.76 6.68
CA TRP A 136 22.57 -0.59 6.53
C TRP A 136 23.24 -0.81 5.18
N ASP A 137 24.32 -1.59 5.12
CA ASP A 137 25.01 -1.97 3.89
C ASP A 137 25.50 -3.45 3.90
N GLY A 138 24.92 -4.26 4.79
CA GLY A 138 25.25 -5.67 4.96
C GLY A 138 24.31 -6.62 4.20
N ALA A 139 24.27 -7.87 4.67
CA ALA A 139 23.37 -8.88 4.12
C ALA A 139 21.91 -8.40 4.10
N GLY A 140 21.22 -8.62 2.98
CA GLY A 140 19.84 -8.16 2.79
C GLY A 140 19.67 -6.70 2.39
N ALA A 141 20.75 -5.92 2.20
CA ALA A 141 20.64 -4.52 1.76
C ALA A 141 19.89 -4.36 0.42
N HIS A 142 19.94 -5.38 -0.44
CA HIS A 142 19.22 -5.38 -1.71
C HIS A 142 17.70 -5.35 -1.59
N ASN A 143 17.09 -5.82 -0.48
CA ASN A 143 15.63 -5.94 -0.34
C ASN A 143 15.12 -5.75 1.10
N PHE A 144 15.83 -4.93 1.89
CA PHE A 144 15.47 -4.68 3.29
C PHE A 144 14.05 -4.13 3.43
N THR A 145 13.20 -4.84 4.17
CA THR A 145 11.80 -4.47 4.40
C THR A 145 11.52 -4.43 5.91
N PRO A 146 11.58 -3.26 6.55
CA PRO A 146 11.23 -3.13 7.95
C PRO A 146 9.72 -3.24 8.14
N PHE A 147 9.31 -3.83 9.25
CA PHE A 147 7.94 -3.77 9.73
C PHE A 147 7.92 -3.14 11.11
N ARG A 148 6.80 -2.51 11.45
CA ARG A 148 6.51 -2.02 12.78
C ARG A 148 5.53 -2.98 13.44
N ASP A 149 5.87 -3.46 14.62
CA ASP A 149 5.03 -4.31 15.47
C ASP A 149 4.16 -3.50 16.44
#